data_AF-A0AA42WZX7-F1
#
_entry.id   AF-A0AA42WZX7-F1
#
_cell.length_a   1.000
_cell.length_b   1.000
_cell.length_c   1.000
_cell.angle_alpha   90.00
_cell.angle_beta   90.00
_cell.angle_gamma   90.00
#
_symmetry.space_group_name_H-M   'P 1'
#
loop_
_entity.id
_entity.type
_entity.pdbx_description
1 polymer ?
#
loop_
_entity_poly.entity_id
_entity_poly.type
_entity_poly.pdbx_seq_one_letter_code
_entity_poly.pdbx_strand_id
1 'polypeptide(L)'
;MTDVLDAVQSFVAKGYDREYRVKDGALVDLELGSTLDACSIRVDAALRLESGDGAEDASNIYAITDPATEHKGLLIDAFDVFDEICHRDLSERLLEHRETSPAGDADVPSKHGLRKVYKSEFDRDPERYVLREGFPDFPACPFGGAFSILGFDTAEQSYVWLVTSIIRDPRLIRIPYQGEDVIPDE
;
A
#
# COMPACT_ATOMS: atom_id res chain seq x y z
N MET A 1 -1.86 20.96 -2.08
CA MET A 1 -1.46 19.68 -1.45
C MET A 1 -2.56 18.71 -1.75
N THR A 2 -2.21 17.55 -2.28
CA THR A 2 -3.16 16.50 -2.65
C THR A 2 -3.16 15.46 -1.54
N ASP A 3 -4.31 15.22 -0.94
CA ASP A 3 -4.49 14.11 0.00
C ASP A 3 -4.70 12.80 -0.77
N VAL A 4 -4.17 11.69 -0.26
CA VAL A 4 -4.30 10.38 -0.91
C VAL A 4 -5.77 9.99 -1.05
N LEU A 5 -6.59 10.25 -0.01
CA LEU A 5 -8.02 9.93 -0.03
C LEU A 5 -8.77 10.80 -1.03
N ASP A 6 -8.46 12.09 -1.12
CA ASP A 6 -9.05 12.99 -2.11
C ASP A 6 -8.73 12.53 -3.55
N ALA A 7 -7.49 12.10 -3.80
CA ALA A 7 -7.08 11.55 -5.09
C ALA A 7 -7.83 10.26 -5.43
N VAL A 8 -7.92 9.32 -4.47
CA VAL A 8 -8.70 8.07 -4.63
C VAL A 8 -10.16 8.38 -4.93
N GLN A 9 -10.80 9.25 -4.14
CA GLN A 9 -12.20 9.66 -4.36
C GLN A 9 -12.41 10.32 -5.71
N SER A 10 -11.45 11.12 -6.19
CA SER A 10 -11.50 11.72 -7.54
C SER A 10 -11.51 10.67 -8.65
N PHE A 11 -10.74 9.59 -8.52
CA PHE A 11 -10.75 8.50 -9.49
C PHE A 11 -12.01 7.65 -9.37
N VAL A 12 -12.47 7.32 -8.15
CA VAL A 12 -13.74 6.62 -7.94
C VAL A 12 -14.91 7.39 -8.59
N ALA A 13 -14.95 8.72 -8.46
CA ALA A 13 -15.95 9.56 -9.12
C ALA A 13 -15.87 9.53 -10.67
N LYS A 14 -14.75 9.11 -11.25
CA LYS A 14 -14.55 8.90 -12.70
C LYS A 14 -14.82 7.46 -13.14
N GLY A 15 -15.28 6.60 -12.23
CA GLY A 15 -15.65 5.21 -12.48
C GLY A 15 -14.52 4.20 -12.29
N TYR A 16 -13.44 4.55 -11.60
CA TYR A 16 -12.43 3.56 -11.16
C TYR A 16 -12.84 3.01 -9.79
N ASP A 17 -13.86 2.15 -9.78
CA ASP A 17 -14.50 1.62 -8.56
C ASP A 17 -14.06 0.20 -8.21
N ARG A 18 -13.40 -0.52 -9.14
CA ARG A 18 -12.82 -1.82 -8.86
C ARG A 18 -11.54 -1.74 -8.03
N GLU A 19 -11.34 -2.76 -7.20
CA GLU A 19 -10.10 -2.92 -6.44
C GLU A 19 -9.16 -3.90 -7.13
N TYR A 20 -7.98 -3.40 -7.53
CA TYR A 20 -6.90 -4.21 -8.07
C TYR A 20 -5.79 -4.38 -7.04
N ARG A 21 -5.20 -5.58 -6.98
CA ARG A 21 -4.05 -5.88 -6.11
C ARG A 21 -2.96 -6.64 -6.83
N VAL A 22 -1.73 -6.44 -6.37
CA VAL A 22 -0.62 -7.32 -6.72
C VAL A 22 -0.65 -8.55 -5.82
N LYS A 23 -0.73 -9.74 -6.41
CA LYS A 23 -0.58 -11.03 -5.73
C LYS A 23 0.38 -11.89 -6.53
N ASP A 24 1.38 -12.47 -5.87
CA ASP A 24 2.41 -13.30 -6.51
C ASP A 24 3.05 -12.61 -7.72
N GLY A 25 3.25 -11.29 -7.64
CA GLY A 25 3.83 -10.47 -8.70
C GLY A 25 2.89 -10.08 -9.85
N ALA A 26 1.65 -10.59 -9.86
CA ALA A 26 0.66 -10.35 -10.90
C ALA A 26 -0.47 -9.41 -10.43
N LEU A 27 -1.06 -8.66 -11.36
CA LEU A 27 -2.21 -7.80 -11.09
C LEU A 27 -3.50 -8.63 -11.09
N VAL A 28 -4.31 -8.50 -10.06
CA VAL A 28 -5.55 -9.27 -9.86
C VAL A 28 -6.73 -8.34 -9.61
N ASP A 29 -7.83 -8.55 -10.34
CA ASP A 29 -9.14 -8.00 -10.02
C ASP A 29 -9.73 -8.79 -8.86
N LEU A 30 -9.94 -8.14 -7.72
CA LEU A 30 -10.45 -8.81 -6.53
C LEU A 30 -11.92 -9.18 -6.60
N GLU A 31 -12.72 -8.47 -7.39
CA GLU A 31 -14.14 -8.75 -7.52
C GLU A 31 -14.37 -9.98 -8.40
N LEU A 32 -13.58 -10.11 -9.49
CA LEU A 32 -13.68 -11.24 -10.41
C LEU A 32 -12.76 -12.41 -10.02
N GLY A 33 -11.76 -12.16 -9.17
CA GLY A 33 -10.72 -13.13 -8.83
C GLY A 33 -9.81 -13.48 -10.01
N SER A 34 -9.82 -12.67 -11.07
CA SER A 34 -9.07 -12.92 -12.31
C SER A 34 -7.77 -12.13 -12.35
N THR A 35 -6.72 -12.76 -12.86
CA THR A 35 -5.44 -12.11 -13.16
C THR A 35 -5.57 -11.28 -14.44
N LEU A 36 -5.12 -10.02 -14.39
CA LEU A 36 -5.00 -9.14 -15.54
C LEU A 36 -3.65 -9.39 -16.21
N ASP A 37 -3.65 -9.42 -17.55
CA ASP A 37 -2.41 -9.46 -18.30
C ASP A 37 -1.70 -8.09 -18.22
N ALA A 38 -0.58 -8.07 -17.50
CA ALA A 38 0.24 -6.88 -17.32
C ALA A 38 0.69 -6.23 -18.64
N CYS A 39 0.76 -7.00 -19.74
CA CYS A 39 1.10 -6.52 -21.09
C CYS A 39 -0.09 -5.97 -21.88
N SER A 40 -1.32 -6.12 -21.41
CA SER A 40 -2.52 -5.58 -22.07
C SER A 40 -3.17 -4.43 -21.30
N ILE A 41 -2.98 -4.30 -19.99
CA ILE A 41 -3.56 -3.19 -19.20
C ILE A 41 -3.24 -1.81 -19.76
N ARG A 42 -4.15 -0.86 -19.59
CA ARG A 42 -3.92 0.56 -19.85
C ARG A 42 -3.85 1.32 -18.52
N VAL A 43 -2.71 1.94 -18.23
CA VAL A 43 -2.57 2.84 -17.09
C VAL A 43 -3.02 4.22 -17.54
N ASP A 44 -4.21 4.64 -17.11
CA ASP A 44 -4.80 5.92 -17.49
C ASP A 44 -4.23 7.09 -16.67
N ALA A 45 -3.79 6.81 -15.44
CA ALA A 45 -3.06 7.75 -14.60
C ALA A 45 -2.20 7.00 -13.56
N ALA A 46 -1.06 7.56 -13.22
CA ALA A 46 -0.17 7.07 -12.17
C ALA A 46 0.30 8.27 -11.34
N LEU A 47 0.01 8.27 -10.04
CA LEU A 47 0.31 9.36 -9.13
C LEU A 47 1.13 8.85 -7.95
N ARG A 48 2.29 9.47 -7.69
CA ARG A 48 3.08 9.30 -6.47
C ARG A 48 2.90 10.53 -5.58
N LEU A 49 2.44 10.30 -4.35
CA LEU A 49 2.25 11.32 -3.34
C LEU A 49 3.34 11.16 -2.28
N GLU A 50 4.25 12.13 -2.20
CA GLU A 50 5.41 12.08 -1.30
C GLU A 50 5.25 13.06 -0.13
N SER A 51 5.62 12.63 1.07
CA SER A 51 5.77 13.50 2.23
C SER A 51 7.00 13.19 3.07
N GLY A 52 7.33 14.13 3.95
CA GLY A 52 8.59 14.16 4.68
C GLY A 52 9.76 14.65 3.82
N ASP A 53 10.87 14.96 4.48
CA ASP A 53 12.09 15.40 3.80
C ASP A 53 12.67 14.24 2.98
N GLY A 54 12.85 14.46 1.67
CA GLY A 54 13.46 13.47 0.78
C GLY A 54 12.57 12.25 0.46
N ALA A 55 11.25 12.40 0.48
CA ALA A 55 10.28 11.32 0.24
C ALA A 55 10.39 10.19 1.28
N GLU A 56 10.47 10.57 2.55
CA GLU A 56 10.53 9.64 3.69
C GLU A 56 9.31 8.71 3.73
N ASP A 57 8.15 9.21 3.30
CA ASP A 57 6.88 8.53 3.18
C ASP A 57 6.28 8.78 1.80
N ALA A 58 5.72 7.74 1.17
CA ALA A 58 5.08 7.87 -0.12
C ALA A 58 3.94 6.87 -0.31
N SER A 59 2.98 7.25 -1.14
CA SER A 59 1.91 6.36 -1.61
C SER A 59 1.76 6.50 -3.12
N ASN A 60 1.49 5.39 -3.82
CA ASN A 60 1.18 5.41 -5.25
C ASN A 60 -0.28 5.04 -5.49
N ILE A 61 -0.90 5.72 -6.44
CA ILE A 61 -2.24 5.41 -6.95
C ILE A 61 -2.13 5.22 -8.45
N TYR A 62 -2.62 4.09 -8.95
CA TYR A 62 -2.69 3.78 -10.36
C TYR A 62 -4.15 3.58 -10.76
N ALA A 63 -4.61 4.39 -11.70
CA ALA A 63 -5.92 4.23 -12.34
C ALA A 63 -5.74 3.40 -13.61
N ILE A 64 -6.35 2.22 -13.64
CA ILE A 64 -6.07 1.20 -14.65
C ILE A 64 -7.39 0.80 -15.33
N THR A 65 -7.41 0.81 -16.66
CA THR A 65 -8.44 0.15 -17.47
C THR A 65 -7.93 -1.20 -17.95
N ASP A 66 -8.72 -2.26 -17.80
CA ASP A 66 -8.56 -3.53 -18.50
C ASP A 66 -9.22 -3.43 -19.89
N PRO A 67 -8.48 -3.40 -21.01
CA PRO A 67 -9.09 -3.27 -22.34
C PRO A 67 -9.90 -4.49 -22.78
N ALA A 68 -9.73 -5.66 -22.14
CA ALA A 68 -10.51 -6.85 -22.49
C ALA A 68 -11.97 -6.72 -22.03
N THR A 69 -12.19 -6.05 -20.91
CA THR A 69 -13.52 -5.89 -20.28
C THR A 69 -14.01 -4.44 -20.23
N GLU A 70 -13.16 -3.48 -20.56
CA GLU A 70 -13.34 -2.03 -20.37
C GLU A 70 -13.57 -1.63 -18.90
N HIS A 71 -13.29 -2.54 -17.97
CA HIS A 71 -13.41 -2.29 -16.55
C HIS A 71 -12.29 -1.41 -16.02
N LYS A 72 -12.64 -0.56 -15.06
CA LYS A 72 -11.75 0.44 -14.48
C LYS A 72 -11.58 0.17 -12.99
N GLY A 73 -10.34 0.20 -12.54
CA GLY A 73 -10.01 -0.04 -11.15
C GLY A 73 -8.81 0.75 -10.67
N LEU A 74 -8.64 0.74 -9.35
CA LEU A 74 -7.52 1.34 -8.65
C LEU A 74 -6.60 0.25 -8.12
N LEU A 75 -5.30 0.41 -8.40
CA LEU A 75 -4.24 -0.23 -7.66
C LEU A 75 -3.62 0.83 -6.75
N ILE A 76 -3.61 0.58 -5.44
CA ILE A 76 -3.11 1.52 -4.43
C ILE A 76 -1.93 0.87 -3.71
N ASP A 77 -0.76 1.49 -3.84
CA ASP A 77 0.42 1.18 -3.06
C ASP A 77 0.51 2.16 -1.90
N ALA A 78 -0.05 1.77 -0.75
CA ALA A 78 -0.11 2.64 0.42
C ALA A 78 1.28 3.04 0.93
N PHE A 79 2.30 2.19 0.73
CA PHE A 79 3.62 2.32 1.36
C PHE A 79 4.79 2.49 0.38
N ASP A 80 4.53 2.59 -0.93
CA ASP A 80 5.55 2.71 -1.99
C ASP A 80 6.57 1.56 -1.93
N VAL A 81 6.07 0.32 -2.02
CA VAL A 81 6.87 -0.92 -1.95
C VAL A 81 6.56 -1.92 -3.06
N PHE A 82 5.68 -1.60 -4.01
CA PHE A 82 5.34 -2.51 -5.10
C PHE A 82 6.48 -2.75 -6.08
N ASP A 83 7.44 -1.84 -6.19
CA ASP A 83 8.66 -2.07 -6.96
C ASP A 83 9.46 -3.29 -6.48
N GLU A 84 9.31 -3.69 -5.21
CA GLU A 84 9.92 -4.89 -4.64
C GLU A 84 9.13 -6.18 -4.94
N ILE A 85 7.83 -6.08 -5.25
CA ILE A 85 6.89 -7.21 -5.28
C ILE A 85 6.41 -7.54 -6.71
N CYS A 86 6.35 -6.55 -7.60
CA CYS A 86 5.83 -6.70 -8.96
C CYS A 86 6.80 -7.43 -9.89
N HIS A 87 6.25 -8.18 -10.85
CA HIS A 87 7.01 -8.55 -12.05
C HIS A 87 7.48 -7.29 -12.79
N ARG A 88 8.68 -7.37 -13.39
CA ARG A 88 9.31 -6.25 -14.11
C ARG A 88 8.39 -5.61 -15.15
N ASP A 89 7.70 -6.43 -15.93
CA ASP A 89 6.84 -5.93 -17.01
C ASP A 89 5.67 -5.09 -16.47
N LEU A 90 5.12 -5.48 -15.31
CA LEU A 90 4.08 -4.71 -14.62
C LEU A 90 4.66 -3.43 -14.01
N SER A 91 5.81 -3.50 -13.35
CA SER A 91 6.41 -2.33 -12.70
C SER A 91 6.82 -1.26 -13.71
N GLU A 92 7.43 -1.63 -14.83
CA GLU A 92 7.79 -0.68 -15.90
C GLU A 92 6.56 0.07 -16.42
N ARG A 93 5.45 -0.64 -16.63
CA ARG A 93 4.19 -0.05 -17.10
C ARG A 93 3.53 0.89 -16.10
N LEU A 94 3.51 0.50 -14.83
CA LEU A 94 2.96 1.35 -13.78
C LEU A 94 3.76 2.66 -13.64
N LEU A 95 5.08 2.61 -13.91
CA LEU A 95 5.99 3.73 -13.72
C LEU A 95 6.14 4.66 -14.94
N GLU A 96 5.78 4.20 -16.14
CA GLU A 96 6.05 4.90 -17.43
C GLU A 96 5.59 6.37 -17.45
N HIS A 97 4.43 6.66 -16.83
CA HIS A 97 3.83 8.00 -16.79
C HIS A 97 3.52 8.46 -15.37
N ARG A 98 4.30 8.01 -14.39
CA ARG A 98 4.07 8.36 -12.98
C ARG A 98 4.40 9.83 -12.72
N GLU A 99 3.40 10.58 -12.30
CA GLU A 99 3.53 11.96 -11.84
C GLU A 99 3.81 11.99 -10.34
N THR A 100 4.82 12.73 -9.91
CA THR A 100 5.10 12.97 -8.48
C THR A 100 4.49 14.28 -8.02
N SER A 101 3.82 14.27 -6.88
CA SER A 101 3.25 15.44 -6.22
C SER A 101 3.52 15.44 -4.72
N PRO A 102 3.72 16.62 -4.11
CA PRO A 102 3.85 16.72 -2.65
C PRO A 102 2.50 16.48 -1.96
N ALA A 103 2.52 15.62 -0.96
CA ALA A 103 1.41 15.35 -0.05
C ALA A 103 1.43 16.32 1.15
N GLY A 104 0.25 16.57 1.72
CA GLY A 104 0.06 17.55 2.81
C GLY A 104 0.32 17.03 4.23
N ASP A 105 0.93 15.85 4.36
CA ASP A 105 0.97 15.04 5.58
C ASP A 105 2.40 14.83 6.11
N ALA A 106 3.30 15.78 5.87
CA ALA A 106 4.69 15.69 6.33
C ALA A 106 4.82 15.75 7.86
N ASP A 107 4.11 16.66 8.53
CA ASP A 107 4.24 16.91 9.98
C ASP A 107 2.98 16.51 10.78
N VAL A 108 2.16 15.60 10.24
CA VAL A 108 0.94 15.15 10.93
C VAL A 108 1.25 13.95 11.85
N PRO A 109 0.75 13.94 13.10
CA PRO A 109 1.05 12.86 14.05
C PRO A 109 0.33 11.54 13.70
N SER A 110 -0.65 11.60 12.79
CA SER A 110 -1.40 10.44 12.34
C SER A 110 -1.68 10.50 10.84
N LYS A 111 -1.77 9.32 10.24
CA LYS A 111 -2.10 9.12 8.83
C LYS A 111 -3.19 8.05 8.74
N HIS A 112 -4.30 8.40 8.11
CA HIS A 112 -5.47 7.52 7.96
C HIS A 112 -5.97 6.89 9.28
N GLY A 113 -5.91 7.64 10.38
CA GLY A 113 -6.34 7.18 11.71
C GLY A 113 -5.31 6.36 12.48
N LEU A 114 -4.12 6.13 11.91
CA LEU A 114 -3.00 5.42 12.55
C LEU A 114 -1.93 6.41 13.00
N ARG A 115 -1.29 6.16 14.15
CA ARG A 115 -0.13 6.94 14.61
C ARG A 115 1.01 6.80 13.58
N LYS A 116 1.54 7.92 13.11
CA LYS A 116 2.65 7.93 12.16
C LYS A 116 3.98 7.80 12.93
N VAL A 117 4.81 6.85 12.52
CA VAL A 117 6.14 6.60 13.08
C VAL A 117 7.17 7.06 12.06
N TYR A 118 7.95 8.06 12.45
CA TYR A 118 9.01 8.64 11.63
C TYR A 118 10.32 7.87 11.78
N LYS A 119 11.21 7.98 10.79
CA LYS A 119 12.51 7.28 10.79
C LYS A 119 13.33 7.57 12.03
N SER A 120 13.32 8.84 12.47
CA SER A 120 14.03 9.28 13.68
C SER A 120 13.52 8.65 14.98
N GLU A 121 12.26 8.22 15.02
CA GLU A 121 11.69 7.46 16.15
C GLU A 121 12.15 6.00 16.07
N PHE A 122 11.98 5.38 14.91
CA PHE A 122 12.40 4.01 14.65
C PHE A 122 13.90 3.79 14.93
N ASP A 123 14.77 4.73 14.55
CA ASP A 123 16.22 4.62 14.76
C ASP A 123 16.64 4.53 16.23
N ARG A 124 15.79 4.98 17.17
CA ARG A 124 16.07 4.88 18.61
C ARG A 124 15.82 3.48 19.16
N ASP A 125 14.85 2.77 18.59
CA ASP A 125 14.44 1.43 19.02
C ASP A 125 13.82 0.64 17.86
N PRO A 126 14.65 0.12 16.93
CA PRO A 126 14.15 -0.57 15.74
C PRO A 126 13.39 -1.86 16.05
N GLU A 127 13.76 -2.54 17.13
CA GLU A 127 13.21 -3.84 17.54
C GLU A 127 11.77 -3.74 18.07
N ARG A 128 11.35 -2.53 18.48
CA ARG A 128 9.98 -2.25 18.93
C ARG A 128 8.93 -2.42 17.83
N TYR A 129 9.29 -2.20 16.56
CA TYR A 129 8.34 -2.16 15.46
C TYR A 129 8.51 -3.39 14.56
N VAL A 130 7.38 -3.92 14.12
CA VAL A 130 7.33 -5.03 13.17
C VAL A 130 6.36 -4.71 12.04
N LEU A 131 6.58 -5.27 10.86
CA LEU A 131 5.63 -5.25 9.76
C LEU A 131 4.82 -6.54 9.78
N ARG A 132 3.53 -6.45 10.07
CA ARG A 132 2.61 -7.59 10.05
C ARG A 132 2.04 -7.75 8.64
N GLU A 133 1.98 -8.98 8.15
CA GLU A 133 1.51 -9.29 6.80
C GLU A 133 0.31 -10.27 6.87
N GLY A 134 -0.83 -9.88 6.28
CA GLY A 134 -2.00 -10.75 6.13
C GLY A 134 -2.79 -11.05 7.40
N PHE A 135 -2.62 -10.28 8.48
CA PHE A 135 -3.34 -10.53 9.72
C PHE A 135 -4.83 -10.13 9.64
N PRO A 136 -5.74 -10.88 10.28
CA PRO A 136 -7.18 -10.66 10.19
C PRO A 136 -7.70 -9.51 11.06
N ASP A 137 -6.92 -9.06 12.04
CA ASP A 137 -7.25 -7.99 12.99
C ASP A 137 -6.85 -6.60 12.50
N PHE A 138 -6.45 -6.46 11.22
CA PHE A 138 -6.17 -5.14 10.65
C PHE A 138 -7.40 -4.22 10.74
N PRO A 139 -7.17 -2.92 11.03
CA PRO A 139 -8.24 -1.94 10.95
C PRO A 139 -8.75 -1.78 9.52
N ALA A 140 -9.90 -1.15 9.37
CA ALA A 140 -10.45 -0.85 8.04
C ALA A 140 -9.47 -0.02 7.21
N CYS A 141 -9.24 -0.44 5.97
CA CYS A 141 -8.41 0.31 5.04
C CYS A 141 -9.17 1.57 4.57
N PRO A 142 -8.57 2.77 4.68
CA PRO A 142 -9.23 4.03 4.29
C PRO A 142 -9.56 4.09 2.79
N PHE A 143 -8.91 3.26 1.97
CA PHE A 143 -9.04 3.25 0.52
C PHE A 143 -10.02 2.20 -0.01
N GLY A 144 -10.69 1.47 0.89
CA GLY A 144 -11.43 0.26 0.54
C GLY A 144 -10.62 -1.01 0.77
N GLY A 145 -11.32 -2.15 0.87
CA GLY A 145 -10.71 -3.45 1.14
C GLY A 145 -10.07 -3.57 2.53
N ALA A 146 -9.08 -4.46 2.63
CA ALA A 146 -8.26 -4.67 3.83
C ALA A 146 -6.77 -4.37 3.56
N PHE A 147 -6.03 -3.91 4.57
CA PHE A 147 -4.57 -3.85 4.46
C PHE A 147 -3.99 -5.24 4.13
N SER A 148 -2.97 -5.31 3.28
CA SER A 148 -2.17 -6.54 3.11
C SER A 148 -0.99 -6.57 4.08
N ILE A 149 -0.46 -5.41 4.42
CA ILE A 149 0.62 -5.20 5.39
C ILE A 149 0.30 -3.99 6.26
N LEU A 150 0.74 -4.01 7.52
CA LEU A 150 0.64 -2.85 8.41
C LEU A 150 1.71 -2.89 9.49
N GLY A 151 2.23 -1.71 9.84
CA GLY A 151 3.17 -1.58 10.95
C GLY A 151 2.49 -1.84 12.30
N PHE A 152 3.21 -2.47 13.22
CA PHE A 152 2.73 -2.77 14.56
C PHE A 152 3.77 -2.37 15.60
N ASP A 153 3.32 -1.61 16.59
CA ASP A 153 4.09 -1.21 17.75
C ASP A 153 3.94 -2.28 18.84
N THR A 154 5.00 -3.04 19.09
CA THR A 154 4.95 -4.15 20.05
C THR A 154 4.92 -3.69 21.50
N ALA A 155 5.38 -2.47 21.80
CA ALA A 155 5.32 -1.93 23.15
C ALA A 155 3.91 -1.43 23.49
N GLU A 156 3.26 -0.75 22.54
CA GLU A 156 1.91 -0.20 22.71
C GLU A 156 0.79 -1.16 22.29
N GLN A 157 1.14 -2.30 21.67
CA GLN A 157 0.20 -3.30 21.15
C GLN A 157 -0.85 -2.66 20.22
N SER A 158 -0.39 -1.80 19.31
CA SER A 158 -1.27 -1.05 18.40
C SER A 158 -0.72 -0.97 16.99
N TYR A 159 -1.63 -0.84 16.02
CA TYR A 159 -1.27 -0.63 14.63
C TYR A 159 -0.83 0.82 14.38
N VAL A 160 0.23 0.96 13.60
CA VAL A 160 0.88 2.24 13.30
C VAL A 160 1.18 2.38 11.81
N TRP A 161 1.25 3.62 11.34
CA TRP A 161 1.74 3.92 10.00
C TRP A 161 3.26 4.11 10.06
N LEU A 162 4.01 3.10 9.63
CA LEU A 162 5.44 3.22 9.42
C LEU A 162 5.68 3.91 8.08
N VAL A 163 6.48 4.99 8.07
CA VAL A 163 6.86 5.67 6.83
C VAL A 163 7.62 4.73 5.87
N THR A 164 7.49 4.94 4.56
CA THR A 164 8.13 4.13 3.51
C THR A 164 9.61 3.82 3.79
N SER A 165 10.38 4.80 4.26
CA SER A 165 11.80 4.63 4.57
C SER A 165 12.08 3.62 5.70
N ILE A 166 11.12 3.39 6.62
CA ILE A 166 11.18 2.32 7.62
C ILE A 166 10.82 0.97 7.00
N ILE A 167 9.79 0.92 6.15
CA ILE A 167 9.37 -0.34 5.50
C ILE A 167 10.49 -0.95 4.66
N ARG A 168 11.30 -0.09 4.03
CA ARG A 168 12.50 -0.46 3.25
C ARG A 168 13.75 -0.68 4.11
N ASP A 169 13.70 -0.43 5.42
CA ASP A 169 14.85 -0.61 6.31
C ASP A 169 15.07 -2.11 6.61
N PRO A 170 16.28 -2.65 6.39
CA PRO A 170 16.56 -4.07 6.57
C PRO A 170 16.48 -4.53 8.03
N ARG A 171 16.43 -3.60 9.00
CA ARG A 171 16.24 -3.94 10.43
C ARG A 171 14.77 -4.22 10.76
N LEU A 172 13.83 -3.80 9.91
CA LEU A 172 12.41 -4.02 10.16
C LEU A 172 12.06 -5.50 9.99
N ILE A 173 11.61 -6.12 11.06
CA ILE A 173 11.20 -7.53 11.05
C ILE A 173 9.81 -7.65 10.42
N ARG A 174 9.67 -8.56 9.45
CA ARG A 174 8.41 -8.90 8.80
C ARG A 174 7.84 -10.18 9.40
N ILE A 175 6.56 -10.14 9.78
CA ILE A 175 5.86 -11.25 10.43
C ILE A 175 4.65 -11.59 9.55
N PRO A 176 4.68 -12.72 8.81
CA PRO A 176 3.50 -13.21 8.11
C PRO A 176 2.52 -13.86 9.08
N TYR A 177 1.22 -13.70 8.84
CA TYR A 177 0.19 -14.43 9.56
C TYR A 177 0.26 -15.93 9.22
N GLN A 178 0.38 -16.79 10.23
CA GLN A 178 0.52 -18.24 10.07
C GLN A 178 -0.80 -19.03 10.26
N GLY A 179 -1.93 -18.34 10.49
CA GLY A 179 -3.17 -18.98 10.92
C GLY A 179 -3.23 -19.16 12.43
N GLU A 180 -4.41 -19.50 12.96
CA GLU A 180 -4.50 -20.05 14.31
C GLU A 180 -3.91 -21.46 14.25
N ASP A 181 -2.80 -21.71 14.97
CA ASP A 181 -2.39 -23.07 15.27
C ASP A 181 -3.60 -23.77 15.90
N VAL A 182 -4.19 -24.73 15.18
CA VAL A 182 -5.11 -25.69 15.77
C VAL A 182 -4.29 -26.43 16.82
N ILE A 183 -4.43 -26.03 18.08
CA ILE A 183 -3.89 -26.78 19.22
C ILE A 183 -4.48 -28.19 19.04
N PRO A 184 -3.65 -29.22 18.79
CA PRO A 184 -4.18 -30.58 18.76
C PRO A 184 -4.60 -30.88 20.20
N ASP A 185 -5.90 -31.09 20.42
CA ASP A 185 -6.41 -31.62 21.68
C ASP A 185 -5.62 -32.89 22.02
N GLU A 186 -4.90 -32.88 23.15
CA GLU A 186 -4.31 -34.07 23.78
C GLU A 186 -5.41 -35.01 24.32
#